data_AF-A0A5C8LWX3-F1
#
_entry.id   AF-A0A5C8LWX3-F1
#
_cell.length_a   1.000
_cell.length_b   1.000
_cell.length_c   1.000
_cell.angle_alpha   90.00
_cell.angle_beta   90.00
_cell.angle_gamma   90.00
#
_symmetry.space_group_name_H-M   'P 1'
#
loop_
_entity.id
_entity.type
_entity.pdbx_description
1 polymer ?
#
loop_
_entity_poly.entity_id
_entity_poly.type
_entity_poly.pdbx_seq_one_letter_code
_entity_poly.pdbx_strand_id
1 'polypeptide(L)' 'MKFFNLQLLQYRNRKLTQLNKNAPLIKGVICGYRIEEIEEPLTQQVRFLDKLVDELARGRKMEKILRKE' A
#
# COMPACT_ATOMS: atom_id res chain seq x y z
N MET A 1 7.26 -8.25 9.79
CA MET A 1 6.04 -9.08 9.54
C MET A 1 6.26 -9.99 8.34
N LYS A 2 6.61 -11.26 8.57
CA LYS A 2 6.49 -12.35 7.56
C LYS A 2 5.03 -12.71 7.25
N PHE A 3 4.08 -12.08 7.94
CA PHE A 3 2.65 -12.34 7.90
C PHE A 3 1.96 -12.05 6.55
N PHE A 4 2.49 -11.16 5.71
CA PHE A 4 1.79 -10.81 4.46
C PHE A 4 2.07 -11.76 3.28
N ASN A 5 3.22 -12.45 3.24
CA ASN A 5 3.58 -13.24 2.04
C ASN A 5 2.70 -14.49 1.82
N LEU A 6 2.09 -15.05 2.87
CA LEU A 6 1.27 -16.27 2.77
C LEU A 6 -0.24 -16.00 2.58
N GLN A 7 -0.74 -14.81 2.91
CA GLN A 7 -2.17 -14.46 2.69
C GLN A 7 -2.45 -13.91 1.29
N LEU A 8 -1.43 -13.43 0.56
CA LEU A 8 -1.62 -12.84 -0.77
C LEU A 8 -1.82 -13.85 -1.90
N LEU A 9 -1.31 -15.08 -1.76
CA LEU A 9 -1.57 -16.16 -2.73
C LEU A 9 -3.07 -16.48 -2.86
N GLN A 10 -3.84 -16.26 -1.80
CA GLN A 10 -5.30 -16.49 -1.77
C GLN A 10 -6.07 -15.35 -2.47
N TYR A 11 -5.46 -14.17 -2.59
CA TYR A 11 -6.07 -12.98 -3.20
C TYR A 11 -5.97 -12.97 -4.74
N ARG A 12 -5.12 -13.85 -5.30
CA ARG A 12 -4.81 -13.92 -6.74
C ARG A 12 -6.04 -14.19 -7.64
N ASN A 13 -7.13 -14.72 -7.08
CA ASN A 13 -8.37 -15.04 -7.80
C ASN A 13 -9.53 -14.06 -7.56
N ARG A 14 -9.32 -12.92 -6.87
CA ARG A 14 -10.35 -11.88 -6.72
C ARG A 14 -10.16 -10.78 -7.76
N LYS A 15 -11.26 -10.39 -8.41
CA LYS A 15 -11.33 -9.21 -9.30
C LYS A 15 -10.91 -7.97 -8.50
N LEU A 16 -9.66 -7.56 -8.69
CA LEU A 16 -9.09 -6.39 -8.03
C LEU A 16 -9.86 -5.16 -8.50
N THR A 17 -10.51 -4.49 -7.56
CA THR A 17 -11.17 -3.20 -7.78
C THR A 17 -10.17 -2.21 -8.38
N GLN A 18 -10.64 -1.28 -9.21
CA GLN A 18 -9.78 -0.25 -9.79
C GLN A 18 -9.05 0.51 -8.68
N LEU A 19 -7.71 0.46 -8.72
CA LEU A 19 -6.88 1.26 -7.83
C LEU A 19 -7.14 2.74 -8.08
N ASN A 20 -7.06 3.51 -7.00
CA ASN A 20 -7.10 4.97 -7.10
C ASN A 20 -5.95 5.43 -8.01
N LYS A 21 -6.22 6.37 -8.92
CA LYS A 21 -5.21 6.96 -9.82
C LYS A 21 -4.02 7.56 -9.06
N ASN A 22 -4.22 7.97 -7.82
CA ASN A 22 -3.19 8.53 -6.95
C ASN A 22 -2.37 7.45 -6.21
N ALA A 23 -2.73 6.16 -6.29
CA ALA A 23 -2.03 5.08 -5.60
C ALA A 23 -0.52 4.99 -5.95
N PRO A 24 -0.09 5.19 -7.21
CA PRO A 24 1.34 5.20 -7.55
C PRO A 24 2.14 6.34 -6.89
N LEU A 25 1.46 7.37 -6.36
CA LEU A 25 2.10 8.45 -5.60
C LEU A 25 2.41 8.04 -4.15
N ILE A 26 1.96 6.87 -3.71
CA ILE A 26 2.25 6.34 -2.38
C ILE A 26 3.66 5.77 -2.37
N LYS A 27 4.59 6.56 -1.84
CA LYS A 27 6.03 6.27 -1.81
C LYS A 27 6.60 6.27 -0.39
N GLY A 28 7.82 5.80 -0.27
CA GLY A 28 8.60 5.80 0.96
C GLY A 28 8.76 4.43 1.58
N VAL A 29 9.10 4.42 2.87
CA VAL A 29 9.41 3.20 3.63
C VAL A 29 8.23 2.81 4.50
N ILE A 30 7.89 1.52 4.50
CA ILE A 30 6.91 0.90 5.37
C ILE A 30 7.51 -0.38 5.97
N CYS A 31 7.47 -0.50 7.30
CA CYS A 31 8.00 -1.66 8.03
C CYS A 31 9.43 -2.09 7.64
N GLY A 32 10.29 -1.14 7.24
CA GLY A 32 11.69 -1.40 6.86
C GLY A 32 11.95 -1.66 5.37
N TYR A 33 10.91 -1.66 4.51
CA TYR A 33 11.04 -1.86 3.06
C TYR A 33 10.62 -0.62 2.29
N ARG A 34 11.28 -0.31 1.18
CA ARG A 34 10.87 0.75 0.27
C ARG A 34 9.82 0.22 -0.69
N ILE A 35 8.68 0.89 -0.76
CA ILE A 35 7.55 0.46 -1.60
C ILE A 35 7.91 0.47 -3.10
N GLU A 36 8.74 1.43 -3.51
CA GLU A 36 9.20 1.57 -4.90
C GLU A 36 10.13 0.44 -5.36
N GLU A 37 10.78 -0.27 -4.43
CA GLU A 37 11.70 -1.37 -4.73
C GLU A 37 10.98 -2.73 -4.77
N ILE A 38 9.66 -2.77 -4.52
CA ILE A 38 8.88 -4.02 -4.55
C ILE A 38 8.57 -4.38 -5.99
N GLU A 39 9.18 -5.47 -6.47
CA GLU A 39 8.99 -5.98 -7.84
C GLU A 39 7.61 -6.58 -8.08
N GLU A 40 7.06 -7.26 -7.08
CA GLU A 40 5.79 -7.99 -7.22
C GLU A 40 4.59 -7.04 -7.08
N PRO A 41 3.78 -6.84 -8.15
CA PRO A 41 2.74 -5.81 -8.16
C PRO A 41 1.67 -5.97 -7.09
N LEU A 42 1.25 -7.20 -6.77
CA LEU A 42 0.23 -7.44 -5.74
C LEU A 42 0.76 -7.05 -4.36
N THR A 43 2.00 -7.39 -4.06
CA THR A 43 2.69 -7.05 -2.82
C THR A 43 2.85 -5.53 -2.71
N GLN A 44 3.22 -4.87 -3.80
CA GLN A 44 3.32 -3.40 -3.82
C GLN A 44 1.97 -2.74 -3.50
N GLN A 45 0.88 -3.23 -4.12
CA GLN A 45 -0.48 -2.72 -3.88
C GLN A 45 -0.93 -2.90 -2.43
N VAL A 46 -0.59 -4.04 -1.82
CA VAL A 46 -0.90 -4.30 -0.41
C VAL A 46 -0.10 -3.38 0.50
N ARG A 47 1.17 -3.10 0.17
CA ARG A 47 1.99 -2.14 0.92
C ARG A 47 1.51 -0.71 0.79
N PHE A 48 0.81 -0.34 -0.29
CA PHE A 48 0.12 0.94 -0.34
C PHE A 48 -0.93 1.05 0.77
N LEU A 49 -1.72 -0.01 1.00
CA LEU A 49 -2.73 -0.03 2.07
C LEU A 49 -2.08 0.08 3.45
N ASP A 50 -1.03 -0.70 3.72
CA ASP A 50 -0.27 -0.63 4.97
C ASP A 50 0.24 0.79 5.23
N LYS A 51 0.73 1.46 4.18
CA LYS A 51 1.23 2.83 4.29
C LYS A 51 0.12 3.82 4.62
N LEU A 52 -1.07 3.67 4.03
CA LEU A 52 -2.21 4.53 4.33
C LEU A 52 -2.66 4.36 5.79
N VAL A 53 -2.73 3.12 6.28
CA VAL A 53 -3.07 2.83 7.68
C VAL A 53 -2.02 3.41 8.63
N ASP A 54 -0.73 3.27 8.30
CA ASP A 54 0.40 3.86 9.04
C ASP A 54 0.32 5.40 9.09
N GLU A 55 -0.03 6.05 7.98
CA GLU A 55 -0.19 7.51 7.93
C GLU A 55 -1.43 8.00 8.70
N LEU A 56 -2.53 7.25 8.66
CA LEU A 56 -3.73 7.50 9.46
C LEU A 56 -3.43 7.38 10.96
N ALA A 57 -2.74 6.31 11.37
CA ALA A 57 -2.37 6.07 12.76
C ALA A 57 -1.42 7.15 13.32
N ARG A 58 -0.56 7.73 12.46
CA ARG A 58 0.29 8.87 12.80
C ARG A 58 -0.43 10.22 12.79
N GLY A 59 -1.72 10.26 12.50
CA GLY A 59 -2.52 11.49 12.51
C GLY A 59 -2.18 12.46 11.37
N ARG A 60 -1.71 11.98 10.21
CA ARG A 60 -1.58 12.86 9.04
C ARG A 60 -2.96 13.41 8.65
N LYS A 61 -2.99 14.65 8.16
CA LYS A 61 -4.19 15.24 7.57
C LYS A 61 -4.70 14.41 6.39
N MET A 62 -6.02 14.27 6.29
CA MET A 62 -6.67 13.45 5.25
C MET A 62 -6.34 13.91 3.83
N GLU A 63 -6.27 15.22 3.58
CA GLU A 63 -5.86 15.80 2.28
C GLU A 63 -4.50 15.25 1.82
N LYS A 64 -3.52 15.25 2.74
CA LYS A 64 -2.21 14.67 2.51
C LYS A 64 -2.30 13.16 2.28
N ILE A 65 -3.12 12.43 3.03
CA ILE A 65 -3.29 10.97 2.88
C ILE A 65 -3.88 10.62 1.51
N LEU A 66 -4.88 11.36 1.06
CA LEU A 66 -5.53 11.19 -0.24
C LEU A 66 -4.69 11.71 -1.42
N ARG A 67 -3.57 12.38 -1.12
CA ARG A 67 -2.69 13.03 -2.11
C ARG A 67 -3.49 14.01 -2.98
N LYS A 68 -4.39 14.76 -2.34
CA LYS A 68 -5.09 15.90 -2.93
C LYS A 68 -4.40 17.15 -2.39
N GLU A 69 -4.08 18.10 -3.27
CA GLU A 69 -3.58 19.42 -2.86
C GLU A 69 -4.59 20.15 -1.96
#